data_AF-A0A4R9VDG7-F1
#
_entry.id   AF-A0A4R9VDG7-F1
#
_cell.length_a   1.000
_cell.length_b   1.000
_cell.length_c   1.000
_cell.angle_alpha   90.00
_cell.angle_beta   90.00
_cell.angle_gamma   90.00
#
_symmetry.space_group_name_H-M   'P 1'
#
loop_
_entity.id
_entity.type
_entity.pdbx_description
1 polymer ?
#
loop_
_entity_poly.entity_id
_entity_poly.type
_entity_poly.pdbx_seq_one_letter_code
_entity_poly.pdbx_strand_id
1 'polypeptide(L)'
;MDMIVQNYVGCDISKQWLDFFDETSGRLRRIDNQTDAIAAYVAGLDPSRDFVVMEATGVHDRLLRHALAKAGVPFSRHNPAHTHHYAKSTRRR
;
A
#
# COMPACT_ATOMS: atom_id res chain seq x y z
N MET A 1 3.14 23.94 16.34
CA MET A 1 3.55 22.53 16.16
C MET A 1 3.10 22.14 14.77
N ASP A 2 4.03 21.91 13.84
CA ASP A 2 3.68 21.32 12.54
C ASP A 2 3.21 19.90 12.86
N MET A 3 1.90 19.66 12.80
CA MET A 3 1.35 18.32 12.90
C MET A 3 1.91 17.58 11.68
N ILE A 4 2.85 16.66 11.88
CA ILE A 4 3.29 15.75 10.83
C ILE A 4 2.06 14.90 10.50
N VAL A 5 1.26 15.36 9.56
CA VAL A 5 0.14 14.60 9.01
C VAL A 5 0.80 13.53 8.14
N GLN A 6 0.96 12.34 8.71
CA GLN A 6 1.32 11.17 7.92
C GLN A 6 0.14 10.87 6.98
N ASN A 7 0.44 10.82 5.68
CA ASN A 7 -0.48 10.40 4.66
C ASN A 7 -0.46 8.87 4.59
N TYR A 8 -1.57 8.23 4.94
CA TYR A 8 -1.69 6.78 4.84
C TYR A 8 -2.17 6.39 3.46
N VAL A 9 -1.39 5.55 2.79
CA VAL A 9 -1.72 4.99 1.48
C VAL A 9 -1.93 3.49 1.63
N GLY A 10 -3.18 3.06 1.56
CA GLY A 10 -3.51 1.64 1.50
C GLY A 10 -3.09 1.05 0.15
N CYS A 11 -2.54 -0.15 0.15
CA CYS A 11 -2.14 -0.86 -1.06
C CYS A 11 -2.70 -2.29 -1.02
N ASP A 12 -3.57 -2.61 -1.97
CA ASP A 12 -4.03 -3.97 -2.21
C ASP A 12 -3.25 -4.59 -3.38
N ILE A 13 -2.68 -5.77 -3.14
CA ILE A 13 -1.79 -6.45 -4.08
C ILE A 13 -2.55 -7.58 -4.79
N SER A 14 -2.90 -7.32 -6.05
CA SER A 14 -3.46 -8.32 -6.94
C SER A 14 -2.37 -8.97 -7.82
N LYS A 15 -2.70 -10.11 -8.45
CA LYS A 15 -1.75 -10.84 -9.31
C LYS A 15 -1.20 -9.97 -10.46
N GLN A 16 -2.06 -9.17 -11.08
CA GLN A 16 -1.74 -8.39 -12.29
C GLN A 16 -1.64 -6.88 -12.02
N TRP A 17 -2.27 -6.40 -10.94
CA TRP A 17 -2.43 -4.98 -10.65
C TRP A 17 -2.13 -4.69 -9.18
N LEU A 18 -1.78 -3.46 -8.88
CA LEU A 18 -1.65 -2.91 -7.55
C LEU A 18 -2.61 -1.74 -7.42
N ASP A 19 -3.48 -1.80 -6.42
CA ASP A 19 -4.46 -0.76 -6.13
C ASP A 19 -3.98 0.04 -4.92
N PHE A 20 -3.66 1.31 -5.13
CA PHE A 20 -3.26 2.25 -4.08
C PHE A 20 -4.42 3.18 -3.75
N PHE A 21 -4.80 3.26 -2.49
CA PHE A 21 -5.81 4.16 -1.97
C PHE A 21 -5.16 5.19 -1.05
N ASP A 22 -5.16 6.45 -1.47
CA ASP A 22 -4.71 7.58 -0.67
C ASP A 22 -5.86 8.06 0.21
N GLU A 23 -5.71 7.92 1.54
CA GLU A 23 -6.73 8.31 2.51
C GLU A 23 -6.93 9.83 2.56
N THR A 24 -5.84 10.60 2.48
CA THR A 24 -5.87 12.07 2.57
C THR A 24 -6.57 12.69 1.37
N SER A 25 -6.33 12.15 0.18
CA SER A 25 -6.89 12.62 -1.09
C SER A 25 -8.22 11.93 -1.44
N GLY A 26 -8.56 10.82 -0.78
CA GLY A 26 -9.68 9.95 -1.14
C GLY A 26 -9.55 9.35 -2.56
N ARG A 27 -8.33 9.22 -3.07
CA ARG A 27 -8.05 8.83 -4.46
C ARG A 27 -7.55 7.40 -4.56
N LEU A 28 -8.18 6.63 -5.44
CA LEU A 28 -7.69 5.32 -5.85
C LEU A 28 -6.82 5.46 -7.11
N ARG A 29 -5.64 4.84 -7.08
CA ARG A 29 -4.71 4.73 -8.20
C ARG A 29 -4.38 3.26 -8.43
N ARG A 30 -4.72 2.75 -9.61
CA ARG A 30 -4.34 1.41 -10.05
C ARG A 30 -3.12 1.48 -10.96
N ILE A 31 -2.14 0.62 -10.71
CA ILE A 31 -0.97 0.43 -11.57
C ILE A 31 -0.78 -1.05 -11.87
N ASP A 32 0.00 -1.36 -12.89
CA ASP A 32 0.37 -2.74 -13.20
C ASP A 32 1.33 -3.29 -12.13
N ASN A 33 1.23 -4.58 -11.82
CA ASN A 33 2.17 -5.27 -10.94
C ASN A 33 3.49 -5.59 -11.68
N GLN A 34 4.13 -4.54 -12.20
CA GLN A 34 5.39 -4.58 -12.95
C GLN A 34 6.40 -3.67 -12.27
N THR A 35 7.68 -4.08 -12.29
CA THR A 35 8.76 -3.37 -11.61
C THR A 35 8.87 -1.91 -12.02
N ASP A 36 8.71 -1.60 -13.31
CA ASP A 36 8.80 -0.22 -13.82
C ASP A 36 7.64 0.65 -13.33
N ALA A 37 6.41 0.13 -13.35
CA ALA A 37 5.23 0.84 -12.88
C ALA A 37 5.30 1.12 -11.37
N ILE A 38 5.75 0.13 -10.60
CA ILE A 38 5.99 0.26 -9.16
C ILE A 38 7.07 1.30 -8.88
N ALA A 39 8.21 1.23 -9.57
CA ALA A 39 9.30 2.16 -9.37
C ALA A 39 8.89 3.60 -9.70
N ALA A 40 8.16 3.80 -10.79
CA ALA A 40 7.62 5.10 -11.17
C ALA A 40 6.63 5.65 -10.13
N TYR A 41 5.78 4.79 -9.57
CA TYR A 41 4.85 5.19 -8.50
C TYR A 41 5.58 5.57 -7.22
N VAL A 42 6.49 4.70 -6.74
CA VAL A 42 7.25 4.92 -5.50
C VAL A 42 8.16 6.14 -5.60
N ALA A 43 8.72 6.43 -6.78
CA ALA A 43 9.51 7.64 -7.01
C ALA A 43 8.72 8.95 -6.85
N GLY A 44 7.39 8.87 -6.92
CA GLY A 44 6.49 10.01 -6.70
C GLY A 44 6.02 10.18 -5.25
N LEU A 45 6.38 9.25 -4.35
CA LEU A 45 6.04 9.33 -2.93
C LEU A 45 7.09 10.14 -2.16
N ASP A 46 6.63 10.88 -1.16
CA ASP A 46 7.46 11.58 -0.20
C ASP A 46 7.72 10.68 1.03
N PRO A 47 8.95 10.17 1.25
CA PRO A 47 9.26 9.29 2.37
C PRO A 47 9.10 9.95 3.75
N SER A 48 8.99 11.28 3.82
CA SER A 48 8.78 12.00 5.08
C SER A 48 7.29 12.15 5.45
N ARG A 49 6.39 11.94 4.48
CA ARG A 49 4.94 12.15 4.64
C ARG A 49 4.12 10.90 4.35
N ASP A 50 4.49 10.14 3.33
CA ASP A 50 3.72 9.01 2.84
C ASP A 50 4.08 7.71 3.58
N PHE A 51 3.06 7.04 4.10
CA PHE A 51 3.17 5.76 4.78
C PHE A 51 2.33 4.72 4.05
N VAL A 52 2.96 3.70 3.48
CA VAL A 52 2.28 2.70 2.64
C VAL A 52 1.87 1.48 3.47
N VAL A 53 0.57 1.17 3.53
CA VAL A 53 0.02 -0.01 4.22
C VAL A 53 -0.38 -1.05 3.17
N MET A 54 0.37 -2.14 3.07
CA MET A 54 0.12 -3.22 2.11
C MET A 54 -0.65 -4.37 2.74
N GLU A 55 -1.83 -4.69 2.22
CA GLU A 55 -2.51 -5.96 2.53
C GLU A 55 -2.05 -7.01 1.53
N ALA A 56 -1.17 -7.91 1.97
CA ALA A 56 -0.52 -8.87 1.07
C ALA A 56 -0.60 -10.30 1.58
N THR A 57 -1.19 -11.18 0.77
CA THR A 57 -1.42 -12.62 1.04
C THR A 57 -0.27 -13.54 0.59
N GLY A 58 0.81 -13.06 -0.04
CA GLY A 58 1.84 -13.96 -0.60
C GLY A 58 2.98 -13.30 -1.37
N VAL A 59 3.67 -14.07 -2.22
CA VAL A 59 4.95 -13.72 -2.88
C VAL A 59 4.94 -12.49 -3.79
N HIS A 60 3.75 -12.02 -4.19
CA HIS A 60 3.59 -10.88 -5.10
C HIS A 60 3.99 -9.54 -4.46
N ASP A 61 4.13 -9.48 -3.12
CA ASP A 61 4.55 -8.26 -2.42
C ASP A 61 6.05 -7.95 -2.54
N ARG A 62 6.86 -8.93 -2.96
CA ARG A 62 8.31 -8.83 -2.96
C ARG A 62 8.84 -7.67 -3.80
N LEU A 63 8.28 -7.46 -4.99
CA LEU A 63 8.70 -6.38 -5.90
C LEU A 63 8.40 -5.00 -5.29
N LEU A 64 7.18 -4.81 -4.79
CA LEU A 64 6.76 -3.57 -4.15
C LEU A 64 7.61 -3.26 -2.91
N ARG A 65 7.85 -4.27 -2.07
CA ARG A 65 8.69 -4.14 -0.88
C ARG A 65 10.11 -3.70 -1.21
N HIS A 66 10.72 -4.29 -2.24
CA HIS A 66 12.06 -3.90 -2.66
C HIS A 66 12.10 -2.46 -3.19
N ALA A 67 11.08 -2.03 -3.94
CA ALA A 67 11.00 -0.67 -4.43
C ALA A 67 10.82 0.35 -3.30
N LEU A 68 9.90 0.11 -2.36
CA LEU A 68 9.68 0.97 -1.20
C LEU A 68 10.92 1.07 -0.31
N ALA A 69 11.57 -0.07 -0.02
CA ALA A 69 12.81 -0.09 0.76
C ALA A 69 13.94 0.66 0.05
N LYS A 70 14.06 0.55 -1.28
CA LYS A 70 15.06 1.29 -2.06
C LYS A 70 14.81 2.80 -2.05
N ALA A 71 13.55 3.21 -2.02
CA ALA A 71 13.16 4.63 -1.95
C ALA A 71 13.16 5.19 -0.52
N GLY A 72 13.34 4.34 0.50
CA GLY A 72 13.30 4.77 1.90
C GLY A 72 11.90 5.16 2.39
N VAL A 73 10.85 4.76 1.68
CA VAL A 73 9.46 5.05 2.06
C VAL A 73 9.06 4.10 3.17
N PRO A 74 8.53 4.60 4.30
CA PRO A 74 8.06 3.74 5.39
C PRO A 74 6.82 2.96 4.95
N PHE A 75 6.80 1.66 5.26
CA PHE A 75 5.69 0.79 4.89
C PHE A 75 5.35 -0.24 5.97
N SER A 76 4.08 -0.62 6.04
CA SER A 76 3.57 -1.72 6.86
C SER A 76 3.00 -2.82 5.98
N ARG A 77 3.21 -4.09 6.39
CA ARG A 77 2.64 -5.24 5.70
C ARG A 77 1.64 -5.93 6.61
N HIS A 78 0.36 -5.84 6.26
CA HIS A 78 -0.70 -6.61 6.89
C HIS A 78 -0.80 -7.98 6.22
N ASN A 79 -0.52 -9.04 6.98
CA ASN A 79 -0.73 -10.41 6.50
C ASN A 79 -2.15 -10.86 6.88
N PRO A 80 -3.08 -10.99 5.93
CA PRO A 80 -4.45 -11.43 6.21
C PRO A 80 -4.53 -12.86 6.75
N ALA A 81 -3.46 -13.66 6.69
CA ALA A 81 -3.40 -14.96 7.37
C ALA A 81 -3.56 -14.85 8.91
N HIS A 82 -3.35 -13.66 9.50
CA HIS A 82 -3.61 -13.37 10.91
C HIS A 82 -4.91 -12.59 11.18
N THR A 83 -5.67 -12.24 10.13
CA THR A 83 -6.95 -11.50 10.24
C THR A 83 -8.18 -12.43 10.07
N HIS A 84 -7.99 -13.75 10.13
CA HIS A 84 -9.10 -14.70 10.17
C HIS A 84 -9.89 -14.69 11.50
N HIS A 85 -9.71 -13.67 12.35
CA HIS A 85 -10.46 -13.50 13.59
C HIS A 85 -11.29 -12.22 13.73
N TYR A 86 -11.30 -11.28 12.77
CA TYR A 86 -12.09 -10.04 12.94
C TYR A 86 -12.97 -9.55 11.79
N ALA A 87 -12.95 -10.18 10.61
CA ALA A 87 -13.89 -9.84 9.55
C ALA A 87 -15.19 -10.68 9.65
N LYS A 88 -15.87 -10.63 10.80
CA LYS A 88 -17.28 -11.04 10.87
C LYS A 88 -18.14 -9.91 10.30
N SER A 89 -18.40 -10.01 9.00
CA SER A 89 -19.64 -9.61 8.31
C SER A 89 -20.41 -8.40 8.89
N THR A 90 -20.22 -7.22 8.30
CA THR A 90 -21.28 -6.21 8.23
C THR A 90 -21.47 -5.74 6.79
N ARG A 91 -21.87 -6.69 5.92
CA ARG A 91 -22.68 -6.37 4.75
C ARG A 91 -24.14 -6.47 5.20
N ARG A 92 -24.77 -5.33 5.51
CA ARG A 92 -26.24 -5.24 5.51
C ARG A 92 -26.65 -4.14 4.54
N ARG A 93 -27.56 -4.56 3.67
CA ARG A 93 -28.24 -3.83 2.61
C ARG A 93 -28.88 -2.54 3.09
#